data_AF-A0A520GSA6-F1
#
_entry.id   AF-A0A520GSA6-F1
#
_cell.length_a   1.000
_cell.length_b   1.000
_cell.length_c   1.000
_cell.angle_alpha   90.00
_cell.angle_beta   90.00
_cell.angle_gamma   90.00
#
_symmetry.space_group_name_H-M   'P 1'
#
loop_
_entity.id
_entity.type
_entity.pdbx_description
1 polymer ?
#
loop_
_entity_poly.entity_id
_entity_poly.type
_entity_poly.pdbx_seq_one_letter_code
_entity_poly.pdbx_strand_id
1 'polypeptide(L)'
;MSCEAVATRFRSAGVRIVSAERVAAGAIAPPGIAFQVPEHCVVKGAVDERTGAVDGKPYAIGFEMRLPTSWNGRFFYQANGGLDGFVTPAYGDILGGGPTSNGLTKGFAVMSSDAGHAFDRSTPIGGAAFGLDPQARRDYGYNAVARLTPIAKSLLQSYYGKRPDTSYLVGTSNGGRHGFVAAARLPGEYDGILVSTPGWELPRAAVAQVWG
;
A
#
# COMPACT_ATOMS: atom_id res chain seq x y z
N MET A 1 7.35 -17.79 10.84
CA MET A 1 8.53 -17.76 9.95
C MET A 1 9.49 -16.67 10.43
N SER A 2 10.81 -16.78 10.27
CA SER A 2 11.71 -15.64 10.56
C SER A 2 11.56 -14.55 9.49
N CYS A 3 11.98 -13.31 9.80
CA CYS A 3 11.87 -12.19 8.87
C CYS A 3 12.67 -12.43 7.59
N GLU A 4 13.93 -12.86 7.75
CA GLU A 4 14.89 -13.08 6.68
C GLU A 4 14.43 -14.24 5.76
N ALA A 5 13.73 -15.22 6.33
CA ALA A 5 13.19 -16.34 5.57
C ALA A 5 12.01 -15.94 4.66
N VAL A 6 11.36 -14.79 4.87
CA VAL A 6 10.25 -14.34 4.00
C VAL A 6 10.72 -14.21 2.55
N ALA A 7 11.90 -13.64 2.32
CA ALA A 7 12.44 -13.44 0.96
C ALA A 7 12.59 -14.75 0.16
N THR A 8 12.93 -15.85 0.84
CA THR A 8 13.20 -17.13 0.19
C THR A 8 12.07 -18.14 0.30
N ARG A 9 11.18 -18.03 1.30
CA ARG A 9 10.15 -19.03 1.56
C ARG A 9 8.73 -18.58 1.22
N PHE A 10 8.44 -17.29 1.22
CA PHE A 10 7.13 -16.84 0.79
C PHE A 10 6.99 -16.98 -0.74
N ARG A 11 5.89 -17.59 -1.18
CA ARG A 11 5.58 -17.84 -2.59
C ARG A 11 4.11 -17.54 -2.82
N SER A 12 3.84 -16.71 -3.82
CA SER A 12 2.50 -16.40 -4.31
C SER A 12 2.60 -16.05 -5.79
N ALA A 13 1.55 -16.34 -6.56
CA ALA A 13 1.55 -16.13 -8.01
C ALA A 13 1.78 -14.64 -8.35
N GLY A 14 2.75 -14.38 -9.21
CA GLY A 14 3.12 -13.04 -9.67
C GLY A 14 3.89 -12.21 -8.64
N VAL A 15 4.26 -12.76 -7.48
CA VAL A 15 4.94 -12.00 -6.40
C VAL A 15 6.43 -12.26 -6.39
N ARG A 16 7.22 -11.18 -6.40
CA ARG A 16 8.66 -11.19 -6.13
C ARG A 16 8.95 -10.41 -4.85
N ILE A 17 9.48 -11.09 -3.83
CA ILE A 17 10.00 -10.40 -2.63
C ILE A 17 11.38 -9.83 -2.98
N VAL A 18 11.53 -8.52 -2.80
CA VAL A 18 12.76 -7.76 -3.03
C VAL A 18 13.68 -7.87 -1.83
N SER A 19 13.15 -7.64 -0.63
CA SER A 19 13.89 -7.77 0.63
C SER A 19 12.96 -8.08 1.80
N ALA A 20 13.54 -8.64 2.86
CA ALA A 20 12.87 -8.84 4.14
C ALA A 20 13.90 -8.67 5.27
N GLU A 21 13.75 -7.61 6.06
CA GLU A 21 14.76 -7.14 7.02
C GLU A 21 14.14 -6.90 8.39
N ARG A 22 14.78 -7.42 9.44
CA ARG A 22 14.36 -7.16 10.81
C ARG A 22 14.84 -5.78 11.25
N VAL A 23 13.92 -5.01 11.82
CA VAL A 23 14.19 -3.72 12.42
C VAL A 23 13.95 -3.84 13.92
N ALA A 24 14.97 -3.53 14.72
CA ALA A 24 14.89 -3.50 16.18
C ALA A 24 13.88 -2.44 16.65
N ALA A 25 13.33 -2.63 17.85
CA ALA A 25 12.54 -1.59 18.48
C ALA A 25 13.39 -0.33 18.71
N GLY A 26 12.81 0.86 18.52
CA GLY A 26 13.52 2.10 18.75
C GLY A 26 12.89 3.32 18.11
N ALA A 27 13.60 4.44 18.21
CA ALA A 27 13.19 5.72 17.66
C ALA A 27 13.36 5.74 16.13
N ILE A 28 12.33 6.20 15.42
CA ILE A 28 12.45 6.62 14.02
C ILE A 28 12.04 8.09 13.95
N ALA A 29 12.79 8.87 13.17
CA ALA A 29 12.51 10.28 12.92
C ALA A 29 12.39 10.54 11.40
N PRO A 30 11.26 10.18 10.75
CA PRO A 30 10.97 10.69 9.42
C PRO A 30 10.89 12.23 9.43
N PRO A 31 11.03 12.90 8.27
CA PRO A 31 10.94 14.36 8.22
C PRO A 31 9.67 14.90 8.88
N GLY A 32 9.83 15.73 9.91
CA GLY A 32 8.72 16.41 10.59
C GLY A 32 7.99 15.61 11.67
N ILE A 33 8.37 14.36 11.97
CA ILE A 33 7.75 13.57 13.04
C ILE A 33 8.75 12.59 13.66
N ALA A 34 8.71 12.38 14.98
CA ALA A 34 9.49 11.36 15.67
C ALA A 34 8.57 10.48 16.51
N PHE A 35 8.77 9.16 16.44
CA PHE A 35 7.99 8.19 17.21
C PHE A 35 8.81 6.92 17.48
N GLN A 36 8.36 6.13 18.46
CA GLN A 36 8.94 4.83 18.77
C GLN A 36 8.21 3.75 18.00
N VAL A 37 8.92 2.82 17.39
CA VAL A 37 8.35 1.63 16.75
C VAL A 37 8.71 0.36 17.52
N PRO A 38 7.84 -0.65 17.55
CA PRO A 38 8.20 -1.96 18.07
C PRO A 38 9.21 -2.65 17.14
N GLU A 39 9.83 -3.73 17.61
CA GLU A 39 10.56 -4.63 16.71
C GLU A 39 9.59 -5.18 15.64
N HIS A 40 10.01 -5.14 14.39
CA HIS A 40 9.18 -5.58 13.27
C HIS A 40 10.04 -6.06 12.09
N CYS A 41 9.42 -6.82 11.19
CA CYS A 41 9.98 -7.18 9.89
C CYS A 41 9.49 -6.20 8.82
N VAL A 42 10.39 -5.65 8.01
CA VAL A 42 10.06 -4.86 6.82
C VAL A 42 10.22 -5.74 5.59
N VAL A 43 9.14 -5.96 4.87
CA VAL A 43 9.10 -6.76 3.64
C VAL A 43 8.80 -5.85 2.47
N LYS A 44 9.66 -5.83 1.45
CA LYS A 44 9.42 -5.10 0.20
C LYS A 44 9.25 -6.08 -0.94
N GLY A 45 8.33 -5.80 -1.85
CA GLY A 45 8.05 -6.68 -2.97
C GLY A 45 7.43 -5.96 -4.16
N ALA A 46 7.31 -6.71 -5.25
CA ALA A 46 6.67 -6.31 -6.48
C ALA A 46 5.72 -7.42 -6.95
N VAL A 47 4.61 -7.03 -7.57
CA VAL A 47 3.58 -7.94 -8.08
C VAL A 47 3.31 -7.67 -9.55
N ASP A 48 3.16 -8.73 -10.33
CA ASP A 48 2.77 -8.73 -11.75
C ASP A 48 3.69 -7.85 -12.63
N GLU A 49 5.00 -8.05 -12.50
CA GLU A 49 6.01 -7.32 -13.28
C GLU A 49 5.86 -7.54 -14.79
N ARG A 50 5.94 -6.45 -15.55
CA ARG A 50 5.77 -6.46 -17.01
C ARG A 50 6.39 -5.23 -17.66
N THR A 51 6.47 -5.26 -18.99
CA THR A 51 6.76 -4.08 -19.82
C THR A 51 5.47 -3.57 -20.45
N GLY A 52 5.24 -2.26 -20.41
CA GLY A 52 4.11 -1.60 -21.03
C GLY A 52 4.16 -1.72 -22.55
N ALA A 53 3.06 -2.15 -23.16
CA ALA A 53 3.02 -2.40 -24.61
C ALA A 53 2.98 -1.10 -25.43
N VAL A 54 2.57 0.01 -24.81
CA VAL A 54 2.37 1.31 -25.49
C VAL A 54 3.62 2.20 -25.37
N ASP A 55 4.24 2.22 -24.19
CA ASP A 55 5.33 3.15 -23.85
C ASP A 55 6.67 2.45 -23.58
N GLY A 56 6.70 1.11 -23.59
CA GLY A 56 7.91 0.32 -23.35
C GLY A 56 8.46 0.41 -21.91
N LYS A 57 7.71 1.00 -20.97
CA LYS A 57 8.19 1.21 -19.59
C LYS A 57 7.98 -0.02 -18.71
N PRO A 58 8.84 -0.24 -17.69
CA PRO A 58 8.60 -1.29 -16.70
C PRO A 58 7.44 -0.89 -15.77
N TYR A 59 6.55 -1.84 -15.50
CA TYR A 59 5.43 -1.71 -14.57
C TYR A 59 5.38 -2.89 -13.63
N ALA A 60 5.06 -2.61 -12.37
CA ALA A 60 4.78 -3.59 -11.33
C ALA A 60 3.99 -2.91 -10.22
N ILE A 61 3.20 -3.66 -9.46
CA ILE A 61 2.60 -3.18 -8.22
C ILE A 61 3.61 -3.38 -7.09
N GLY A 62 4.32 -2.30 -6.75
CA GLY A 62 5.26 -2.29 -5.64
C GLY A 62 4.52 -2.20 -4.30
N PHE A 63 5.06 -2.87 -3.28
CA PHE A 63 4.52 -2.80 -1.92
C PHE A 63 5.60 -2.88 -0.86
N GLU A 64 5.28 -2.32 0.32
CA GLU A 64 5.98 -2.54 1.58
C GLU A 64 4.98 -3.07 2.61
N MET A 65 5.42 -4.04 3.42
CA MET A 65 4.71 -4.48 4.61
C MET A 65 5.60 -4.37 5.85
N ARG A 66 5.03 -3.95 6.96
CA ARG A 66 5.66 -3.96 8.28
C ARG A 66 4.92 -4.91 9.21
N LEU A 67 5.63 -5.93 9.68
CA LEU A 67 5.10 -7.04 10.44
C LEU A 67 5.67 -7.00 11.88
N PRO A 68 4.98 -6.42 12.87
CA PRO A 68 5.50 -6.35 14.25
C PRO A 68 5.68 -7.74 14.86
N THR A 69 6.74 -7.92 15.66
CA THR A 69 6.97 -9.20 16.37
C THR A 69 5.82 -9.48 17.35
N SER A 70 5.40 -8.45 18.10
CA SER A 70 4.19 -8.49 18.94
C SER A 70 2.96 -8.05 18.14
N TRP A 71 2.51 -8.91 17.23
CA TRP A 71 1.33 -8.64 16.40
C TRP A 71 0.03 -8.86 17.16
N ASN A 72 -0.87 -7.89 17.08
CA ASN A 72 -2.16 -7.93 17.78
C ASN A 72 -3.27 -8.66 16.98
N GLY A 73 -2.92 -9.33 15.88
CA GLY A 73 -3.87 -10.04 15.01
C GLY A 73 -4.58 -9.17 13.97
N ARG A 74 -4.30 -7.86 13.89
CA ARG A 74 -5.01 -6.94 12.99
C ARG A 74 -4.16 -6.52 11.79
N PHE A 75 -4.79 -6.47 10.63
CA PHE A 75 -4.19 -6.00 9.38
C PHE A 75 -4.65 -4.57 9.04
N PHE A 76 -3.73 -3.74 8.55
CA PHE A 76 -3.97 -2.35 8.18
C PHE A 76 -3.42 -2.09 6.76
N TYR A 77 -4.29 -1.78 5.82
CA TYR A 77 -3.89 -1.29 4.50
C TYR A 77 -3.88 0.24 4.51
N GLN A 78 -2.68 0.83 4.47
CA GLN A 78 -2.45 2.27 4.31
C GLN A 78 -2.56 2.62 2.83
N ALA A 79 -3.66 3.26 2.42
CA ALA A 79 -3.87 3.67 1.04
C ALA A 79 -3.29 5.07 0.78
N ASN A 80 -2.55 5.20 -0.33
CA ASN A 80 -1.78 6.40 -0.67
C ASN A 80 -2.63 7.47 -1.39
N GLY A 81 -2.08 8.69 -1.43
CA GLY A 81 -2.73 9.89 -1.96
C GLY A 81 -2.22 10.31 -3.34
N GLY A 82 -2.86 11.33 -3.93
CA GLY A 82 -2.44 11.89 -5.22
C GLY A 82 -2.61 10.90 -6.37
N LEU A 83 -1.62 10.83 -7.26
CA LEU A 83 -1.57 9.86 -8.36
C LEU A 83 -0.88 8.54 -7.94
N ASP A 84 -0.68 8.30 -6.64
CA ASP A 84 0.19 7.23 -6.13
C ASP A 84 1.62 7.34 -6.70
N GLY A 85 2.20 6.25 -7.21
CA GLY A 85 3.51 6.28 -7.86
C GLY A 85 4.70 6.09 -6.91
N PHE A 86 4.45 5.95 -5.61
CA PHE A 86 5.47 5.73 -4.59
C PHE A 86 4.97 4.77 -3.50
N VAL A 87 5.84 3.89 -3.02
CA VAL A 87 5.61 3.13 -1.80
C VAL A 87 5.97 4.01 -0.61
N THR A 88 4.96 4.53 0.08
CA THR A 88 5.17 5.22 1.37
C THR A 88 5.51 4.19 2.45
N PRO A 89 6.43 4.47 3.39
CA PRO A 89 6.70 3.56 4.50
C PRO A 89 5.41 3.15 5.23
N ALA A 90 5.22 1.84 5.41
CA ALA A 90 3.96 1.28 5.90
C ALA A 90 3.85 1.37 7.43
N TYR A 91 3.80 2.58 7.98
CA TYR A 91 3.64 2.80 9.43
C TYR A 91 2.18 2.76 9.89
N GLY A 92 1.23 2.93 8.98
CA GLY A 92 -0.20 2.97 9.27
C GLY A 92 -0.63 4.37 9.69
N ASP A 93 -0.07 5.39 9.04
CA ASP A 93 -0.40 6.80 9.23
C ASP A 93 -1.61 7.18 8.36
N ILE A 94 -2.44 8.08 8.87
CA ILE A 94 -3.49 8.75 8.10
C ILE A 94 -2.94 10.14 7.81
N LEU A 95 -2.56 10.42 6.56
CA LEU A 95 -1.90 11.67 6.14
C LEU A 95 -2.52 12.90 6.83
N GLY A 96 -1.74 13.55 7.70
CA GLY A 96 -2.16 14.69 8.52
C GLY A 96 -1.41 14.71 9.86
N GLY A 97 -0.44 15.61 9.99
CA GLY A 97 0.42 15.71 11.17
C GLY A 97 -0.37 15.86 12.48
N GLY A 98 -0.02 15.05 13.49
CA GLY A 98 -0.63 15.18 14.81
C GLY A 98 -0.24 14.07 15.80
N PRO A 99 -0.46 12.77 15.50
CA PRO A 99 -0.26 11.75 16.52
C PRO A 99 1.12 11.10 16.46
N THR A 100 1.74 10.90 17.62
CA THR A 100 2.89 9.98 17.80
C THR A 100 2.50 8.50 17.71
N SER A 101 1.22 8.21 17.43
CA SER A 101 0.68 6.85 17.33
C SER A 101 0.12 6.56 15.93
N ASN A 102 0.56 5.45 15.35
CA ASN A 102 0.13 4.92 14.05
C ASN A 102 -0.20 3.43 14.12
N GLY A 103 -0.66 2.85 13.02
CA GLY A 103 -1.03 1.43 12.94
C GLY A 103 0.05 0.50 13.50
N LEU A 104 1.31 0.69 13.10
CA LEU A 104 2.42 -0.15 13.54
C LEU A 104 2.66 -0.03 15.06
N THR A 105 2.66 1.19 15.61
CA THR A 105 2.79 1.39 17.08
C THR A 105 1.63 0.81 17.87
N LYS A 106 0.45 0.64 17.25
CA LYS A 106 -0.71 -0.01 17.85
C LYS A 106 -0.67 -1.54 17.68
N GLY A 107 0.37 -2.09 17.06
CA GLY A 107 0.61 -3.53 16.87
C GLY A 107 -0.05 -4.12 15.63
N PHE A 108 -0.51 -3.31 14.68
CA PHE A 108 -1.04 -3.80 13.41
C PHE A 108 0.12 -4.25 12.51
N ALA A 109 -0.15 -5.26 11.68
CA ALA A 109 0.66 -5.48 10.49
C ALA A 109 0.15 -4.56 9.39
N VAL A 110 1.04 -3.78 8.79
CA VAL A 110 0.66 -2.68 7.89
C VAL A 110 1.19 -2.93 6.48
N MET A 111 0.41 -2.58 5.46
CA MET A 111 0.82 -2.57 4.05
C MET A 111 0.66 -1.18 3.42
N SER A 112 1.56 -0.83 2.49
CA SER A 112 1.46 0.32 1.58
C SER A 112 1.90 -0.08 0.16
N SER A 113 1.47 0.65 -0.87
CA SER A 113 1.76 0.36 -2.28
C SER A 113 1.82 1.60 -3.18
N ASP A 114 2.63 1.54 -4.24
CA ASP A 114 2.70 2.55 -5.30
C ASP A 114 1.55 2.49 -6.32
N ALA A 115 0.64 1.52 -6.17
CA ALA A 115 -0.50 1.28 -7.04
C ALA A 115 -0.15 0.98 -8.51
N GLY A 116 1.01 0.38 -8.78
CA GLY A 116 1.29 -0.24 -10.09
C GLY A 116 2.22 0.54 -11.01
N HIS A 117 2.77 1.67 -10.57
CA HIS A 117 3.67 2.48 -11.39
C HIS A 117 4.65 3.27 -10.53
N ALA A 118 5.76 3.71 -11.14
CA ALA A 118 6.64 4.69 -10.54
C ALA A 118 6.21 6.10 -10.94
N PHE A 119 6.31 7.05 -10.02
CA PHE A 119 6.03 8.45 -10.32
C PHE A 119 7.12 9.02 -11.25
N ASP A 120 6.69 9.46 -12.43
CA ASP A 120 7.58 10.00 -13.46
C ASP A 120 7.37 11.51 -13.59
N ARG A 121 8.45 12.30 -13.61
CA ARG A 121 8.41 13.76 -13.85
C ARG A 121 9.06 14.20 -15.16
N SER A 122 9.51 13.24 -15.98
CA SER A 122 10.26 13.51 -17.21
C SER A 122 9.38 13.96 -18.38
N THR A 123 8.05 13.86 -18.26
CA THR A 123 7.09 14.22 -19.32
C THR A 123 6.27 15.47 -18.95
N PRO A 124 5.71 16.21 -19.92
CA PRO A 124 4.84 17.36 -19.65
C PRO A 124 3.59 17.02 -18.82
N ILE A 125 3.10 15.77 -18.89
CA ILE A 125 1.97 15.29 -18.08
C ILE A 125 2.41 14.75 -16.70
N GLY A 126 3.71 14.81 -16.40
CA GLY A 126 4.30 14.48 -15.11
C GLY A 126 3.84 13.13 -14.58
N GLY A 127 3.45 13.08 -13.31
CA GLY A 127 3.07 11.85 -12.61
C GLY A 127 1.89 11.11 -13.22
N ALA A 128 1.17 11.71 -14.17
CA ALA A 128 0.10 11.04 -14.91
C ALA A 128 0.60 10.23 -16.12
N ALA A 129 1.92 10.18 -16.37
CA ALA A 129 2.50 9.49 -17.52
C ALA A 129 2.15 7.99 -17.60
N PHE A 130 1.93 7.33 -16.45
CA PHE A 130 1.46 5.94 -16.41
C PHE A 130 0.11 5.74 -17.13
N GLY A 131 -0.67 6.82 -17.28
CA GLY A 131 -1.95 6.83 -17.98
C GLY A 131 -1.86 6.48 -19.47
N LEU A 132 -0.66 6.44 -20.06
CA LEU A 132 -0.44 5.94 -21.41
C LEU A 132 -0.60 4.42 -21.51
N ASP A 133 -0.33 3.68 -20.43
CA ASP A 133 -0.46 2.22 -20.38
C ASP A 133 -1.84 1.79 -19.84
N PRO A 134 -2.66 1.03 -20.61
CA PRO A 134 -3.99 0.64 -20.18
C PRO A 134 -4.05 -0.25 -18.94
N GLN A 135 -3.02 -1.07 -18.70
CA GLN A 135 -2.98 -1.95 -17.53
C GLN A 135 -2.57 -1.16 -16.29
N ALA A 136 -1.66 -0.18 -16.40
CA ALA A 136 -1.26 0.69 -15.29
C ALA A 136 -2.44 1.55 -14.82
N ARG A 137 -3.30 2.00 -15.73
CA ARG A 137 -4.59 2.62 -15.38
C ARG A 137 -5.50 1.69 -14.57
N ARG A 138 -5.53 0.39 -14.88
CA ARG A 138 -6.31 -0.61 -14.12
C ARG A 138 -5.68 -0.90 -12.76
N ASP A 139 -4.36 -0.98 -12.69
CA ASP A 139 -3.59 -1.17 -11.46
C ASP A 139 -3.87 -0.04 -10.48
N TYR A 140 -3.70 1.21 -10.91
CA TYR A 140 -4.10 2.40 -10.15
C TYR A 140 -5.60 2.39 -9.82
N GLY A 141 -6.45 2.08 -10.80
CA GLY A 141 -7.90 2.17 -10.67
C GLY A 141 -8.52 1.21 -9.66
N TYR A 142 -8.09 -0.04 -9.62
CA TYR A 142 -8.64 -1.02 -8.67
C TYR A 142 -7.79 -2.27 -8.47
N ASN A 143 -6.96 -2.62 -9.45
CA ASN A 143 -6.30 -3.92 -9.47
C ASN A 143 -5.20 -4.01 -8.41
N ALA A 144 -4.51 -2.92 -8.05
CA ALA A 144 -3.52 -2.92 -6.98
C ALA A 144 -4.11 -3.39 -5.65
N VAL A 145 -5.21 -2.80 -5.18
CA VAL A 145 -5.88 -3.20 -3.94
C VAL A 145 -6.39 -4.64 -4.04
N ALA A 146 -6.99 -5.00 -5.17
CA ALA A 146 -7.53 -6.35 -5.40
C ALA A 146 -6.45 -7.44 -5.38
N ARG A 147 -5.26 -7.17 -5.93
CA ARG A 147 -4.14 -8.12 -5.94
C ARG A 147 -3.44 -8.18 -4.59
N LEU A 148 -3.18 -7.03 -3.98
CA LEU A 148 -2.38 -6.95 -2.76
C LEU A 148 -3.11 -7.46 -1.52
N THR A 149 -4.43 -7.32 -1.43
CA THR A 149 -5.21 -7.77 -0.26
C THR A 149 -5.05 -9.27 0.04
N PRO A 150 -5.32 -10.20 -0.90
CA PRO A 150 -5.10 -11.62 -0.65
C PRO A 150 -3.62 -11.97 -0.46
N ILE A 151 -2.69 -11.28 -1.15
CA ILE A 151 -1.24 -11.47 -0.98
C ILE A 151 -0.81 -11.11 0.45
N ALA A 152 -1.26 -9.96 0.96
CA ALA A 152 -1.00 -9.51 2.32
C ALA A 152 -1.46 -10.56 3.34
N LYS A 153 -2.72 -11.01 3.23
CA LYS A 153 -3.30 -12.00 4.14
C LYS A 153 -2.58 -13.35 4.07
N SER A 154 -2.14 -13.76 2.88
CA SER A 154 -1.33 -14.97 2.70
C SER A 154 0.06 -14.83 3.32
N LEU A 155 0.70 -13.66 3.18
CA LEU A 155 1.98 -13.39 3.83
C LEU A 155 1.84 -13.41 5.35
N LEU A 156 0.79 -12.81 5.90
CA LEU A 156 0.50 -12.83 7.33
C LEU A 156 0.28 -14.25 7.85
N GLN A 157 -0.50 -15.07 7.13
CA GLN A 157 -0.69 -16.50 7.43
C GLN A 157 0.64 -17.26 7.43
N SER A 158 1.51 -17.01 6.45
CA SER A 158 2.81 -17.67 6.34
C SER A 158 3.78 -17.22 7.44
N TYR A 159 3.73 -15.94 7.80
CA TYR A 159 4.64 -15.33 8.76
C TYR A 159 4.25 -15.65 10.22
N TYR A 160 2.99 -15.40 10.59
CA TYR A 160 2.46 -15.56 11.94
C TYR A 160 1.79 -16.91 12.21
N GLY A 161 1.58 -17.73 11.18
CA GLY A 161 0.87 -19.00 11.32
C GLY A 161 -0.66 -18.86 11.39
N LYS A 162 -1.21 -17.65 11.25
CA LYS A 162 -2.66 -17.40 11.16
C LYS A 162 -3.00 -16.20 10.27
N ARG A 163 -4.21 -16.17 9.71
CA ARG A 163 -4.78 -15.01 9.02
C ARG A 163 -5.12 -13.90 10.03
N PRO A 164 -5.28 -12.64 9.60
CA PRO A 164 -5.74 -11.56 10.47
C PRO A 164 -7.11 -11.87 11.08
N ASP A 165 -7.28 -11.51 12.34
CA ASP A 165 -8.57 -11.59 13.05
C ASP A 165 -9.52 -10.48 12.56
N THR A 166 -8.96 -9.29 12.27
CA THR A 166 -9.67 -8.20 11.58
C THR A 166 -8.75 -7.46 10.60
N SER A 167 -9.33 -6.90 9.55
CA SER A 167 -8.64 -6.18 8.46
C SER A 167 -9.24 -4.81 8.24
N TYR A 168 -8.40 -3.78 8.18
CA TYR A 168 -8.81 -2.39 7.97
C TYR A 168 -8.16 -1.80 6.72
N LEU A 169 -8.90 -0.99 5.96
CA LEU A 169 -8.34 -0.12 4.93
C LEU A 169 -8.54 1.32 5.35
N VAL A 170 -7.46 2.10 5.34
CA VAL A 170 -7.49 3.49 5.77
C VAL A 170 -6.81 4.38 4.73
N GLY A 171 -7.47 5.49 4.35
CA GLY A 171 -6.91 6.42 3.39
C GLY A 171 -7.63 7.77 3.31
N THR A 172 -6.92 8.77 2.80
CA THR A 172 -7.47 10.11 2.53
C THR A 172 -7.34 10.46 1.04
N SER A 173 -8.20 11.32 0.49
CA SER A 173 -8.14 11.73 -0.92
C SER A 173 -8.22 10.53 -1.89
N ASN A 174 -7.20 10.29 -2.72
CA ASN A 174 -7.08 9.08 -3.54
C ASN A 174 -7.09 7.80 -2.67
N GLY A 175 -6.53 7.83 -1.46
CA GLY A 175 -6.61 6.72 -0.50
C GLY A 175 -8.05 6.47 -0.06
N GLY A 176 -8.87 7.51 0.02
CA GLY A 176 -10.31 7.39 0.25
C GLY A 176 -11.03 6.73 -0.94
N ARG A 177 -10.61 7.03 -2.18
CA ARG A 177 -11.10 6.33 -3.38
C ARG A 177 -10.71 4.85 -3.35
N HIS A 178 -9.49 4.50 -2.96
CA HIS A 178 -9.07 3.10 -2.75
C HIS A 178 -9.99 2.39 -1.74
N GLY A 179 -10.39 3.08 -0.66
CA GLY A 179 -11.38 2.55 0.28
C GLY A 179 -12.75 2.27 -0.34
N PHE A 180 -13.27 3.17 -1.16
CA PHE A 180 -14.53 2.94 -1.89
C PHE A 180 -14.42 1.81 -2.93
N VAL A 181 -13.27 1.72 -3.60
CA VAL A 181 -12.97 0.60 -4.50
C VAL A 181 -13.01 -0.73 -3.75
N ALA A 182 -12.37 -0.81 -2.58
CA ALA A 182 -12.41 -2.02 -1.76
C ALA A 182 -13.84 -2.35 -1.31
N ALA A 183 -14.60 -1.37 -0.83
CA ALA A 183 -15.99 -1.56 -0.43
C ALA A 183 -16.87 -2.11 -1.58
N ALA A 184 -16.67 -1.61 -2.80
CA ALA A 184 -17.48 -1.98 -3.96
C ALA A 184 -17.04 -3.28 -4.65
N ARG A 185 -15.74 -3.59 -4.64
CA ARG A 185 -15.16 -4.68 -5.47
C ARG A 185 -14.57 -5.84 -4.66
N LEU A 186 -14.31 -5.64 -3.37
CA LEU A 186 -13.72 -6.64 -2.48
C LEU A 186 -14.63 -6.87 -1.26
N PRO A 187 -15.92 -7.23 -1.48
CA PRO A 187 -16.87 -7.40 -0.39
C PRO A 187 -16.37 -8.48 0.59
N GLY A 188 -16.37 -8.14 1.88
CA GLY A 188 -15.93 -9.05 2.95
C GLY A 188 -14.41 -9.15 3.13
N GLU A 189 -13.60 -8.43 2.36
CA GLU A 189 -12.15 -8.43 2.57
C GLU A 189 -11.68 -7.49 3.70
N TYR A 190 -12.52 -6.55 4.13
CA TYR A 190 -12.22 -5.62 5.23
C TYR A 190 -13.40 -5.50 6.20
N ASP A 191 -13.10 -5.57 7.49
CA ASP A 191 -14.07 -5.42 8.58
C ASP A 191 -14.33 -3.93 8.89
N GLY A 192 -13.39 -3.05 8.54
CA GLY A 192 -13.53 -1.61 8.69
C GLY A 192 -12.82 -0.85 7.57
N ILE A 193 -13.50 0.15 7.02
CA ILE A 193 -12.94 1.06 6.01
C ILE A 193 -13.08 2.49 6.53
N LEU A 194 -11.95 3.15 6.78
CA LEU A 194 -11.90 4.53 7.24
C LEU A 194 -11.40 5.42 6.11
N VAL A 195 -12.27 6.28 5.59
CA VAL A 195 -11.93 7.22 4.52
C VAL A 195 -12.18 8.66 4.94
N SER A 196 -11.31 9.56 4.51
CA SER A 196 -11.55 11.01 4.58
C SER A 196 -11.36 11.65 3.19
N THR A 197 -12.13 12.69 2.90
CA THR A 197 -12.10 13.47 1.64
C THR A 197 -11.98 12.60 0.37
N PRO A 198 -12.79 11.52 0.19
CA PRO A 198 -12.55 10.53 -0.85
C PRO A 198 -12.67 11.11 -2.26
N GLY A 199 -11.67 10.89 -3.11
CA GLY A 199 -11.68 11.23 -4.54
C GLY A 199 -12.48 10.22 -5.38
N TRP A 200 -13.72 9.94 -5.03
CA TRP A 200 -14.48 8.86 -5.67
C TRP A 200 -14.91 9.17 -7.11
N GLU A 201 -14.99 10.45 -7.48
CA GLU A 201 -15.18 10.91 -8.88
C GLU A 201 -13.95 11.65 -9.42
N LEU A 202 -12.72 11.19 -9.14
CA LEU A 202 -11.47 11.84 -9.56
C LEU A 202 -11.44 12.31 -11.04
N PRO A 203 -11.96 11.57 -12.04
CA PRO A 203 -11.99 12.06 -13.42
C PRO A 203 -12.76 13.38 -13.61
N ARG A 204 -13.74 13.69 -12.75
CA ARG A 204 -14.49 14.96 -12.77
C ARG A 204 -13.77 16.10 -12.05
N ALA A 205 -12.78 15.81 -11.20
CA ALA A 205 -12.05 16.84 -10.46
C ALA A 205 -11.31 17.81 -11.40
N ALA A 206 -10.69 17.28 -12.47
CA ALA A 206 -10.03 18.11 -13.47
C ALA A 206 -11.02 19.02 -14.23
N VAL A 207 -12.24 18.53 -14.50
CA VAL A 207 -13.29 19.34 -15.14
C VAL A 207 -13.74 20.46 -14.21
N ALA A 208 -13.98 20.16 -12.92
CA ALA A 208 -14.35 21.16 -11.93
C ALA A 208 -13.27 22.24 -11.77
N GLN A 209 -11.99 21.85 -11.79
CA GLN A 209 -10.87 22.79 -11.67
C GLN A 209 -10.77 23.77 -12.85
N VAL A 210 -11.21 23.36 -14.05
CA VAL A 210 -11.28 24.24 -15.23
C VAL A 210 -12.54 25.12 -15.20
N TRP A 211 -13.63 24.64 -14.60
CA TRP A 211 -14.92 25.33 -14.58
C TRP A 211 -14.93 26.57 -13.66
N GLY A 212 -14.28 26.49 -12.50
CA GLY A 212 -14.31 27.53 -11.46
C GLY A 212 -15.27 27.19 -10.33
#